data_AF-A0A7W0A9M9-F1
#
_entry.id   AF-A0A7W0A9M9-F1
#
_cell.length_a   1.000
_cell.length_b   1.000
_cell.length_c   1.000
_cell.angle_alpha   90.00
_cell.angle_beta   90.00
_cell.angle_gamma   90.00
#
_symmetry.space_group_name_H-M   'P 1'
#
loop_
_entity.id
_entity.type
_entity.pdbx_description
1 polymer ?
#
loop_
_entity_poly.entity_id
_entity_poly.type
_entity_poly.pdbx_seq_one_letter_code
_entity_poly.pdbx_strand_id
1 'polypeptide(L)'
;MKIDFSTAGLARTSARHPWWTIGAWVALIALSFAIMGSLGVKTTTEINFTNNPEAQAGIDVLVDAGLIDDNPTDETVIVRGEGSTVDDPAFQERVEQVVSSLRGLDGVVIPETVVNYYELTADPATANLATGLVSADGATLLVPLTLVGTLDEATAKAPTFLQELEAQEGGGYEVMTVGFVSIGEENNAIAEEDLIQGEILGISAALVILVIVFAALVAAGIPVILAIVSIMISFGITAVLGQIWDLSFFITNMITMIGLAVGIDYALFVVERYREERRRGRAKTDAIGVAGGTASKAVAFSGATVVLALMGMFLLPASIFRALALGATIVVLVSVLATLTLIPAVLSLLGDKIDWPRRRNYEAYAKEHAADDPHNLELVYKGF
;
A
#
# COMPACT_ATOMS: atom_id res chain seq x y z
N MET A 1 28.50 -24.90 -15.72
CA MET A 1 27.03 -25.12 -15.73
C MET A 1 26.41 -24.04 -16.60
N LYS A 2 25.86 -24.37 -17.77
CA LYS A 2 25.17 -23.38 -18.63
C LYS A 2 23.77 -23.18 -18.06
N ILE A 3 23.49 -22.00 -17.51
CA ILE A 3 22.14 -21.63 -17.09
C ILE A 3 21.35 -21.33 -18.37
N ASP A 4 20.30 -22.11 -18.62
CA ASP A 4 19.34 -21.80 -19.66
C ASP A 4 18.32 -20.81 -19.09
N PHE A 5 18.29 -19.60 -19.65
CA PHE A 5 17.39 -18.51 -19.24
C PHE A 5 15.97 -18.65 -19.81
N SER A 6 15.67 -19.73 -20.54
CA SER A 6 14.28 -20.07 -20.87
C SER A 6 13.45 -20.30 -19.60
N THR A 7 12.13 -20.07 -19.66
CA THR A 7 11.24 -20.30 -18.50
C THR A 7 11.27 -21.76 -18.03
N ALA A 8 11.42 -22.70 -18.97
CA ALA A 8 11.64 -24.11 -18.67
C ALA A 8 13.00 -24.37 -18.02
N GLY A 9 14.06 -23.72 -18.50
CA GLY A 9 15.42 -23.80 -17.96
C GLY A 9 15.51 -23.28 -16.52
N LEU A 10 14.90 -22.12 -16.25
CA LEU A 10 14.79 -21.54 -14.90
C LEU A 10 13.99 -22.45 -13.96
N ALA A 11 12.87 -22.99 -14.42
CA ALA A 11 12.06 -23.91 -13.63
C ALA A 11 12.83 -25.19 -13.28
N ARG A 12 13.51 -25.81 -14.25
CA ARG A 12 14.33 -27.01 -14.03
C ARG A 12 15.52 -26.73 -13.12
N THR A 13 16.19 -25.59 -13.28
CA THR A 13 17.36 -25.23 -12.48
C THR A 13 16.97 -24.99 -11.02
N SER A 14 15.89 -24.25 -10.81
CA SER A 14 15.34 -23.98 -9.47
C SER A 14 14.82 -25.26 -8.81
N ALA A 15 14.19 -26.15 -9.58
CA ALA A 15 13.76 -27.45 -9.09
C ALA A 15 14.92 -28.40 -8.75
N ARG A 16 16.06 -28.30 -9.43
CA ARG A 16 17.26 -29.10 -9.12
C ARG A 16 18.02 -28.61 -7.89
N HIS A 17 17.96 -27.31 -7.60
CA HIS A 17 18.65 -26.70 -6.47
C HIS A 17 17.67 -25.96 -5.53
N PRO A 18 16.63 -26.62 -5.03
CA PRO A 18 15.52 -25.95 -4.35
C PRO A 18 15.95 -25.20 -3.09
N TRP A 19 16.90 -25.74 -2.33
CA TRP A 19 17.43 -25.10 -1.12
C TRP A 19 18.22 -23.82 -1.40
N TRP A 20 18.94 -23.77 -2.52
CA TRP A 20 19.66 -22.56 -2.92
C TRP A 20 18.69 -21.49 -3.41
N THR A 21 17.69 -21.86 -4.22
CA THR A 21 16.66 -20.92 -4.68
C THR A 21 15.86 -20.36 -3.49
N ILE A 22 15.35 -21.21 -2.60
CA ILE A 22 14.60 -20.76 -1.43
C ILE A 22 15.51 -19.94 -0.51
N GLY A 23 16.75 -20.37 -0.27
CA GLY A 23 17.72 -19.60 0.51
C GLY A 23 17.99 -18.21 -0.05
N ALA A 24 18.07 -18.07 -1.38
CA ALA A 24 18.21 -16.76 -2.03
C ALA A 24 16.98 -15.87 -1.82
N TRP A 25 15.77 -16.40 -1.96
CA TRP A 25 14.53 -15.66 -1.68
C TRP A 25 14.41 -15.26 -0.20
N VAL A 26 14.75 -16.16 0.73
CA VAL A 26 14.78 -15.85 2.17
C VAL A 26 15.81 -14.77 2.48
N ALA A 27 17.00 -14.82 1.85
CA ALA A 27 18.00 -13.78 1.99
C ALA A 27 17.52 -12.43 1.45
N LEU A 28 16.80 -12.41 0.33
CA LEU A 28 16.18 -11.20 -0.20
C LEU A 28 15.13 -10.64 0.76
N ILE A 29 14.28 -11.48 1.35
CA ILE A 29 13.31 -11.05 2.37
C ILE A 29 14.03 -10.45 3.58
N ALA A 30 15.05 -11.14 4.10
CA ALA A 30 15.83 -10.64 5.24
C ALA A 30 16.52 -9.30 4.91
N LEU A 31 17.04 -9.15 3.69
CA LEU A 31 17.60 -7.90 3.21
C LEU A 31 16.53 -6.80 3.12
N SER A 32 15.36 -7.10 2.56
CA SER A 32 14.23 -6.16 2.49
C SER A 32 13.81 -5.69 3.88
N PHE A 33 13.73 -6.58 4.87
CA PHE A 33 13.46 -6.21 6.26
C PHE A 33 14.56 -5.35 6.87
N ALA A 34 15.83 -5.68 6.63
CA ALA A 34 16.94 -4.86 7.12
C ALA A 34 16.94 -3.46 6.50
N ILE A 35 16.61 -3.34 5.22
CA ILE A 35 16.46 -2.06 4.52
C ILE A 35 15.28 -1.28 5.11
N MET A 36 14.10 -1.89 5.22
CA MET A 36 12.93 -1.22 5.79
C MET A 36 13.15 -0.78 7.23
N GLY A 37 13.78 -1.61 8.06
CA GLY A 37 14.07 -1.28 9.46
C GLY A 37 15.15 -0.20 9.63
N SER A 38 16.00 0.03 8.63
CA SER A 38 17.06 1.06 8.70
C SER A 38 16.68 2.37 8.02
N LEU A 39 16.00 2.31 6.88
CA LEU A 39 15.67 3.47 6.06
C LEU A 39 14.21 3.94 6.23
N GLY A 40 13.34 3.08 6.75
CA GLY A 40 11.89 3.26 6.68
C GLY A 40 11.35 3.12 5.26
N VAL A 41 10.03 2.99 5.14
CA VAL A 41 9.33 3.22 3.87
C VAL A 41 8.84 4.66 3.93
N LYS A 42 9.61 5.59 3.35
CA LYS A 42 9.21 6.99 3.28
C LYS A 42 8.12 7.17 2.23
N THR A 43 6.99 7.68 2.65
CA THR A 43 5.89 8.08 1.79
C THR A 43 5.40 9.46 2.18
N THR A 44 4.85 10.18 1.21
CA THR A 44 4.26 11.51 1.40
C THR A 44 2.77 11.49 1.05
N THR A 45 1.98 12.35 1.68
CA THR A 45 0.61 12.64 1.27
C THR A 45 0.55 13.76 0.23
N GLU A 46 1.66 14.45 -0.01
CA GLU A 46 1.75 15.55 -0.98
C GLU A 46 1.64 15.06 -2.42
N ILE A 47 0.78 15.73 -3.18
CA ILE A 47 0.65 15.53 -4.62
C ILE A 47 1.46 16.60 -5.33
N ASN A 48 2.63 16.21 -5.80
CA ASN A 48 3.53 17.08 -6.54
C ASN A 48 3.33 16.92 -8.05
N PHE A 49 3.28 18.03 -8.76
CA PHE A 49 3.34 18.02 -10.22
C PHE A 49 4.78 17.80 -10.67
N THR A 50 4.93 17.06 -11.76
CA THR A 50 6.23 16.73 -12.34
C THR A 50 6.49 17.47 -13.65
N ASN A 51 5.57 18.37 -13.99
CA ASN A 51 5.67 19.41 -14.99
C ASN A 51 5.51 20.77 -14.29
N ASN A 52 5.46 21.84 -15.08
CA ASN A 52 5.27 23.21 -14.59
C ASN A 52 3.91 23.73 -15.09
N PRO A 53 2.79 23.42 -14.41
CA PRO A 53 1.48 23.91 -14.82
C PRO A 53 1.36 25.42 -14.60
N GLU A 54 0.73 26.13 -15.55
CA GLU A 54 0.53 27.59 -15.46
C GLU A 54 -0.25 28.01 -14.21
N ALA A 55 -1.14 27.13 -13.71
CA ALA A 55 -1.86 27.36 -12.46
C ALA A 55 -0.92 27.47 -11.25
N GLN A 56 0.10 26.61 -11.15
CA GLN A 56 1.09 26.67 -10.06
C GLN A 56 1.92 27.95 -10.16
N ALA A 57 2.38 28.29 -11.36
CA ALA A 57 3.10 29.54 -11.57
C ALA A 57 2.25 30.78 -11.18
N GLY A 58 0.92 30.70 -11.36
CA GLY A 58 0.00 31.72 -10.89
C GLY A 58 -0.08 31.82 -9.36
N ILE A 59 -0.14 30.68 -8.67
CA ILE A 59 -0.10 30.62 -7.20
C ILE A 59 1.22 31.19 -6.68
N ASP A 60 2.34 30.76 -7.24
CA ASP A 60 3.69 31.21 -6.84
C ASP A 60 3.80 32.74 -6.92
N VAL A 61 3.26 33.38 -7.97
CA VAL A 61 3.23 34.84 -8.11
C VAL A 61 2.41 35.52 -7.01
N LEU A 62 1.29 34.93 -6.59
CA LEU A 62 0.45 35.48 -5.53
C LEU A 62 1.13 35.35 -4.15
N VAL A 63 1.80 34.22 -3.90
CA VAL A 63 2.57 33.96 -2.69
C VAL A 63 3.78 34.91 -2.62
N ASP A 64 4.56 35.03 -3.70
CA ASP A 64 5.72 35.93 -3.77
C ASP A 64 5.34 37.41 -3.59
N ALA A 65 4.13 37.79 -4.02
CA ALA A 65 3.59 39.12 -3.83
C ALA A 65 3.00 39.34 -2.41
N GLY A 66 2.96 38.31 -1.56
CA GLY A 66 2.35 38.34 -0.23
C GLY A 66 0.84 38.55 -0.26
N LEU A 67 0.18 38.18 -1.36
CA LEU A 67 -1.27 38.35 -1.55
C LEU A 67 -2.07 37.17 -1.01
N ILE A 68 -1.46 35.99 -0.95
CA ILE A 68 -2.02 34.78 -0.33
C ILE A 68 -0.95 34.11 0.52
N ASP A 69 -1.38 33.42 1.57
CA ASP A 69 -0.57 32.43 2.26
C ASP A 69 -0.89 31.05 1.65
N ASP A 70 0.13 30.24 1.43
CA ASP A 70 0.01 28.87 0.91
C ASP A 70 0.62 27.88 1.91
N ASN A 71 0.60 28.24 3.20
CA ASN A 71 1.12 27.36 4.23
C ASN A 71 0.18 26.16 4.43
N PRO A 72 0.59 24.94 4.04
CA PRO A 72 -0.29 23.78 4.12
C PRO A 72 -0.50 23.30 5.57
N THR A 73 0.20 23.89 6.55
CA THR A 73 0.04 23.57 7.97
C THR A 73 -0.89 24.53 8.71
N ASP A 74 -1.56 25.43 7.99
CA ASP A 74 -2.60 26.27 8.57
C ASP A 74 -3.86 25.43 8.86
N GLU A 75 -4.36 25.60 10.07
CA GLU A 75 -5.54 24.92 10.61
C GLU A 75 -6.51 25.96 11.19
N THR A 76 -7.77 25.59 11.25
CA THR A 76 -8.80 26.40 11.91
C THR A 76 -9.55 25.52 12.89
N VAL A 77 -9.44 25.86 14.17
CA VAL A 77 -10.27 25.26 15.22
C VAL A 77 -11.59 26.02 15.28
N ILE A 78 -12.69 25.28 15.42
CA ILE A 78 -14.05 25.82 15.44
C ILE A 78 -14.61 25.51 16.83
N VAL A 79 -14.98 26.55 17.58
CA VAL A 79 -15.62 26.41 18.89
C VAL A 79 -17.08 26.85 18.75
N ARG A 80 -18.01 25.95 19.09
CA ARG A 80 -19.44 26.20 19.01
C ARG A 80 -20.11 26.01 20.37
N GLY A 81 -20.90 27.00 20.78
CA GLY A 81 -21.71 26.95 22.01
C GLY A 81 -23.12 26.47 21.75
N GLU A 82 -23.60 25.50 22.54
CA GLU A 82 -24.99 25.06 22.52
C GLU A 82 -25.87 26.03 23.33
N GLY A 83 -26.34 27.09 22.67
CA GLY A 83 -27.22 28.09 23.28
C GLY A 83 -26.50 29.17 24.08
N SER A 84 -25.19 29.30 23.92
CA SER A 84 -24.39 30.46 24.33
C SER A 84 -23.81 31.18 23.12
N THR A 85 -23.48 32.46 23.28
CA THR A 85 -22.85 33.30 22.24
C THR A 85 -21.51 33.85 22.71
N VAL A 86 -20.72 34.37 21.76
CA VAL A 86 -19.41 34.98 22.04
C VAL A 86 -19.45 36.13 23.06
N ASP A 87 -20.62 36.75 23.28
CA ASP A 87 -20.80 37.83 24.26
C ASP A 87 -20.96 37.29 25.70
N ASP A 88 -21.21 35.99 25.86
CA ASP A 88 -21.40 35.37 27.17
C ASP A 88 -20.04 35.15 27.86
N PRO A 89 -19.89 35.52 29.15
CA PRO A 89 -18.64 35.30 29.89
C PRO A 89 -18.20 33.83 29.94
N ALA A 90 -19.16 32.90 29.95
CA ALA A 90 -18.88 31.47 29.94
C ALA A 90 -18.33 30.98 28.60
N PHE A 91 -18.76 31.59 27.48
CA PHE A 91 -18.23 31.28 26.15
C PHE A 91 -16.79 31.81 26.06
N GLN A 92 -16.55 33.03 26.53
CA GLN A 92 -15.22 33.62 26.57
C GLN A 92 -14.24 32.77 27.36
N GLU A 93 -14.61 32.36 28.59
CA GLU A 93 -13.75 31.51 29.43
C GLU A 93 -13.41 30.19 28.73
N ARG A 94 -14.38 29.59 28.01
CA ARG A 94 -14.14 28.36 27.27
C ARG A 94 -13.18 28.56 26.09
N VAL A 95 -13.36 29.62 25.31
CA VAL A 95 -12.43 29.93 24.21
C VAL A 95 -11.02 30.20 24.74
N GLU A 96 -10.88 30.94 25.84
CA GLU A 96 -9.58 31.19 26.47
C GLU A 96 -8.92 29.89 26.96
N GLN A 97 -9.68 28.94 27.49
CA GLN A 97 -9.18 27.60 27.84
C GLN A 97 -8.67 26.84 26.60
N VAL A 98 -9.45 26.80 25.52
CA VAL A 98 -9.04 26.14 24.27
C VAL A 98 -7.78 26.79 23.70
N VAL A 99 -7.76 28.12 23.58
CA VAL A 99 -6.59 28.87 23.09
C VAL A 99 -5.36 28.63 23.97
N SER A 100 -5.52 28.65 25.30
CA SER A 100 -4.42 28.37 26.22
C SER A 100 -3.89 26.96 26.08
N SER A 101 -4.77 25.97 25.85
CA SER A 101 -4.33 24.60 25.63
C SER A 101 -3.54 24.47 24.33
N LEU A 102 -4.07 25.03 23.23
CA LEU A 102 -3.41 25.05 21.93
C LEU A 102 -2.03 25.70 21.96
N ARG A 103 -1.90 26.85 22.64
CA ARG A 103 -0.61 27.53 22.84
C ARG A 103 0.38 26.72 23.69
N GLY A 104 -0.12 25.80 24.52
CA GLY A 104 0.69 24.91 25.35
C GLY A 104 1.20 23.66 24.64
N LEU A 105 0.79 23.41 23.39
CA LEU A 105 1.24 22.27 22.59
C LEU A 105 2.63 22.51 21.97
N ASP A 106 3.65 22.52 22.83
CA ASP A 106 5.05 22.74 22.46
C ASP A 106 5.50 21.79 21.34
N GLY A 107 5.98 22.37 20.23
CA GLY A 107 6.51 21.61 19.09
C GLY A 107 5.44 21.03 18.14
N VAL A 108 4.16 21.28 18.41
CA VAL A 108 3.03 20.89 17.54
C VAL A 108 2.33 22.14 16.98
N VAL A 109 2.05 23.14 17.81
CA VAL A 109 1.43 24.42 17.39
C VAL A 109 2.45 25.54 17.51
N ILE A 110 2.42 26.52 16.60
CA ILE A 110 3.19 27.77 16.75
C ILE A 110 2.36 28.72 17.63
N PRO A 111 2.71 28.96 18.91
CA PRO A 111 1.82 29.64 19.86
C PRO A 111 1.43 31.05 19.43
N GLU A 112 2.34 31.76 18.75
CA GLU A 112 2.14 33.13 18.27
C GLU A 112 1.11 33.23 17.14
N THR A 113 0.82 32.12 16.46
CA THR A 113 -0.15 32.07 15.36
C THR A 113 -1.57 31.79 15.82
N VAL A 114 -1.77 31.37 17.07
CA VAL A 114 -3.10 31.06 17.61
C VAL A 114 -3.88 32.36 17.82
N VAL A 115 -4.83 32.61 16.92
CA VAL A 115 -5.63 33.83 16.90
C VAL A 115 -6.77 33.74 17.89
N ASN A 116 -6.83 34.69 18.83
CA ASN A 116 -7.90 34.81 19.80
C ASN A 116 -8.80 36.02 19.49
N TYR A 117 -10.08 35.75 19.26
CA TYR A 117 -11.10 36.78 19.01
C TYR A 117 -11.11 37.89 20.07
N TYR A 118 -11.05 37.55 21.36
CA TYR A 118 -11.15 38.53 22.44
C TYR A 118 -9.90 39.42 22.53
N GLU A 119 -8.73 38.86 22.23
CA GLU A 119 -7.46 39.62 22.13
C GLU A 119 -7.51 40.60 20.94
N LEU A 120 -7.99 40.15 19.78
CA LEU A 120 -8.14 41.00 18.60
C LEU A 120 -9.15 42.13 18.80
N THR A 121 -10.23 41.86 19.53
CA THR A 121 -11.30 42.83 19.81
C THR A 121 -10.83 43.90 20.80
N ALA A 122 -9.89 43.56 21.69
CA ALA A 122 -9.32 44.50 22.66
C ALA A 122 -8.37 45.54 22.03
N ASP A 123 -7.74 45.24 20.89
CA ASP A 123 -6.88 46.17 20.16
C ASP A 123 -7.66 46.90 19.04
N PRO A 124 -7.80 48.24 19.10
CA PRO A 124 -8.47 49.02 18.07
C PRO A 124 -7.89 48.84 16.65
N ALA A 125 -6.62 48.47 16.52
CA ALA A 125 -5.98 48.24 15.22
C ALA A 125 -6.48 46.94 14.55
N THR A 126 -6.91 45.95 15.33
CA THR A 126 -7.29 44.62 14.85
C THR A 126 -8.77 44.28 15.04
N ALA A 127 -9.54 45.11 15.75
CA ALA A 127 -10.95 44.85 16.06
C ALA A 127 -11.82 44.55 14.82
N ASN A 128 -11.51 45.15 13.66
CA ASN A 128 -12.24 44.87 12.42
C ASN A 128 -12.02 43.43 11.92
N LEU A 129 -10.85 42.84 12.17
CA LEU A 129 -10.53 41.46 11.77
C LEU A 129 -11.32 40.44 12.60
N ALA A 130 -11.58 40.74 13.87
CA ALA A 130 -12.31 39.86 14.79
C ALA A 130 -13.73 39.54 14.31
N THR A 131 -14.37 40.48 13.60
CA THR A 131 -15.73 40.26 13.06
C THR A 131 -15.80 39.14 12.02
N GLY A 132 -14.70 38.82 11.35
CA GLY A 132 -14.62 37.71 10.40
C GLY A 132 -14.49 36.33 11.04
N LEU A 133 -14.25 36.26 12.35
CA LEU A 133 -14.02 35.00 13.08
C LEU A 133 -15.29 34.47 13.76
N VAL A 134 -16.38 35.22 13.75
CA VAL A 134 -17.62 34.86 14.44
C VAL A 134 -18.76 34.62 13.45
N SER A 135 -19.59 33.61 13.71
CA SER A 135 -20.81 33.37 12.95
C SER A 135 -21.82 34.51 13.10
N ALA A 136 -22.74 34.63 12.15
CA ALA A 136 -23.78 35.67 12.17
C ALA A 136 -24.72 35.60 13.38
N ASP A 137 -24.89 34.42 13.97
CA ASP A 137 -25.68 34.19 15.20
C ASP A 137 -24.86 34.30 16.49
N GLY A 138 -23.55 34.54 16.40
CA GLY A 138 -22.65 34.66 17.53
C GLY A 138 -22.35 33.35 18.27
N ALA A 139 -22.86 32.20 17.80
CA ALA A 139 -22.74 30.93 18.51
C ALA A 139 -21.48 30.13 18.14
N THR A 140 -20.76 30.52 17.10
CA THR A 140 -19.59 29.81 16.58
C THR A 140 -18.42 30.76 16.39
N LEU A 141 -17.23 30.35 16.84
CA LEU A 141 -15.99 31.10 16.73
C LEU A 141 -14.93 30.28 16.01
N LEU A 142 -14.21 30.92 15.10
CA LEU A 142 -13.02 30.40 14.43
C LEU A 142 -11.75 30.83 15.18
N VAL A 143 -10.84 29.88 15.36
CA VAL A 143 -9.51 30.05 15.97
C VAL A 143 -8.48 29.56 14.95
N PRO A 144 -8.07 30.42 13.99
CA PRO A 144 -6.95 30.12 13.09
C PRO A 144 -5.64 29.90 13.86
N LEU A 145 -4.83 28.96 13.39
CA LEU A 145 -3.51 28.64 13.91
C LEU A 145 -2.64 27.94 12.87
N THR A 146 -1.33 27.88 13.12
CA THR A 146 -0.38 27.16 12.27
C THR A 146 0.32 26.06 13.07
N LEU A 147 0.42 24.86 12.49
CA LEU A 147 1.16 23.74 13.06
C LEU A 147 2.67 23.81 12.72
N VAL A 148 3.50 23.18 13.55
CA VAL A 148 4.98 23.21 13.44
C VAL A 148 5.49 22.13 12.49
N GLY A 149 6.12 22.56 11.40
CA GLY A 149 6.92 21.71 10.52
C GLY A 149 6.49 21.82 9.06
N THR A 150 6.89 20.84 8.25
CA THR A 150 6.30 20.61 6.92
C THR A 150 4.91 19.97 7.04
N LEU A 151 4.16 19.86 5.94
CA LEU A 151 2.88 19.15 5.95
C LEU A 151 3.02 17.72 6.48
N ASP A 152 3.98 16.95 5.95
CA ASP A 152 4.23 15.57 6.41
C ASP A 152 4.61 15.51 7.91
N GLU A 153 5.44 16.44 8.41
CA GLU A 153 5.80 16.51 9.84
C GLU A 153 4.62 16.90 10.73
N ALA A 154 3.78 17.82 10.26
CA ALA A 154 2.57 18.26 10.98
C ALA A 154 1.52 17.14 11.00
N THR A 155 1.27 16.45 9.87
CA THR A 155 0.39 15.28 9.80
C THR A 155 0.87 14.17 10.74
N ALA A 156 2.16 13.88 10.79
CA ALA A 156 2.69 12.89 11.74
C ALA A 156 2.46 13.25 13.23
N LYS A 157 2.27 14.53 13.55
CA LYS A 157 1.95 15.04 14.90
C LYS A 157 0.45 15.29 15.11
N ALA A 158 -0.35 15.25 14.04
CA ALA A 158 -1.78 15.54 14.08
C ALA A 158 -2.54 14.73 15.13
N PRO A 159 -2.24 13.44 15.40
CA PRO A 159 -2.90 12.71 16.48
C PRO A 159 -2.80 13.38 17.86
N THR A 160 -1.68 14.04 18.15
CA THR A 160 -1.50 14.77 19.42
C THR A 160 -2.38 16.02 19.46
N PHE A 161 -2.46 16.75 18.34
CA PHE A 161 -3.32 17.92 18.19
C PHE A 161 -4.80 17.56 18.28
N LEU A 162 -5.24 16.54 17.54
CA LEU A 162 -6.63 16.06 17.54
C LEU A 162 -7.05 15.52 18.90
N GLN A 163 -6.18 14.78 19.60
CA GLN A 163 -6.45 14.29 20.95
C GLN A 163 -6.63 15.44 21.95
N GLU A 164 -5.86 16.52 21.82
CA GLU A 164 -6.04 17.70 22.68
C GLU A 164 -7.38 18.38 22.39
N LEU A 165 -7.78 18.53 21.13
CA LEU A 165 -9.09 19.09 20.78
C LEU A 165 -10.25 18.24 21.30
N GLU A 166 -10.16 16.91 21.18
CA GLU A 166 -11.17 15.98 21.71
C GLU A 166 -11.28 16.11 23.24
N ALA A 167 -10.16 16.33 23.95
CA ALA A 167 -10.17 16.59 25.39
C ALA A 167 -10.84 17.93 25.75
N GLN A 168 -10.90 18.86 24.80
CA GLN A 168 -11.63 20.12 24.90
C GLN A 168 -13.09 20.00 24.45
N GLU A 169 -13.64 18.83 24.17
CA GLU A 169 -15.08 18.67 23.91
C GLU A 169 -15.91 18.57 25.20
N GLY A 170 -17.19 18.98 25.13
CA GLY A 170 -18.18 18.76 26.19
C GLY A 170 -18.51 20.01 27.02
N GLY A 171 -19.40 19.84 28.00
CA GLY A 171 -19.89 20.96 28.81
C GLY A 171 -20.77 21.97 28.03
N GLY A 172 -21.47 21.50 26.99
CA GLY A 172 -22.32 22.32 26.12
C GLY A 172 -21.55 23.05 25.00
N TYR A 173 -20.31 22.62 24.73
CA TYR A 173 -19.49 23.15 23.63
C TYR A 173 -18.97 22.01 22.75
N GLU A 174 -19.01 22.26 21.45
CA GLU A 174 -18.43 21.41 20.40
C GLU A 174 -17.13 22.07 19.91
N VAL A 175 -16.05 21.30 19.81
CA VAL A 175 -14.74 21.77 19.36
C VAL A 175 -14.31 20.93 18.17
N MET A 176 -14.32 21.52 16.99
CA MET A 176 -13.96 20.86 15.73
C MET A 176 -12.68 21.48 15.16
N THR A 177 -12.10 20.84 14.15
CA THR A 177 -11.00 21.42 13.37
C THR A 177 -11.22 21.21 11.90
N VAL A 178 -10.66 22.11 11.10
CA VAL A 178 -10.59 21.99 9.66
C VAL A 178 -9.28 22.58 9.15
N GLY A 179 -8.61 21.82 8.30
CA GLY A 179 -7.38 22.21 7.65
C GLY A 179 -6.75 21.01 6.95
N PHE A 180 -5.68 21.24 6.21
CA PHE A 180 -5.06 20.19 5.40
C PHE A 180 -4.44 19.09 6.26
N VAL A 181 -3.95 19.43 7.46
CA VAL A 181 -3.29 18.48 8.36
C VAL A 181 -4.32 17.56 9.02
N SER A 182 -5.39 18.13 9.58
CA SER A 182 -6.47 17.38 10.23
C SER A 182 -7.23 16.50 9.24
N ILE A 183 -7.60 17.04 8.08
CA ILE A 183 -8.23 16.28 6.99
C ILE A 183 -7.28 15.20 6.46
N GLY A 184 -5.98 15.53 6.34
CA GLY A 184 -4.96 14.60 5.89
C GLY A 184 -4.83 13.39 6.82
N GLU A 185 -4.77 13.62 8.13
CA GLU A 185 -4.70 12.57 9.15
C GLU A 185 -5.97 11.71 9.17
N GLU A 186 -7.16 12.33 9.16
CA GLU A 186 -8.41 11.58 9.15
C GLU A 186 -8.55 10.70 7.89
N ASN A 187 -8.20 11.24 6.72
CA ASN A 187 -8.16 10.46 5.48
C ASN A 187 -7.17 9.30 5.56
N ASN A 188 -5.99 9.50 6.16
CA ASN A 188 -4.99 8.45 6.33
C ASN A 188 -5.50 7.36 7.27
N ALA A 189 -6.07 7.74 8.42
CA ALA A 189 -6.61 6.80 9.39
C ALA A 189 -7.74 5.95 8.79
N ILE A 190 -8.69 6.59 8.09
CA ILE A 190 -9.77 5.88 7.40
C ILE A 190 -9.20 4.95 6.32
N ALA A 191 -8.28 5.45 5.49
CA ALA A 191 -7.67 4.64 4.44
C ALA A 191 -6.91 3.44 5.02
N GLU A 192 -6.13 3.62 6.09
CA GLU A 192 -5.42 2.53 6.77
C GLU A 192 -6.37 1.51 7.36
N GLU A 193 -7.43 1.93 8.05
CA GLU A 193 -8.45 1.04 8.60
C GLU A 193 -9.13 0.24 7.48
N ASP A 194 -9.61 0.91 6.43
CA ASP A 194 -10.27 0.28 5.28
C ASP A 194 -9.34 -0.70 4.55
N LEU A 195 -8.05 -0.41 4.46
CA LEU A 195 -7.06 -1.31 3.88
C LEU A 195 -6.87 -2.56 4.74
N ILE A 196 -6.68 -2.40 6.04
CA ILE A 196 -6.50 -3.53 6.95
C ILE A 196 -7.75 -4.42 6.92
N GLN A 197 -8.94 -3.82 7.00
CA GLN A 197 -10.20 -4.56 6.92
C GLN A 197 -10.37 -5.24 5.55
N GLY A 198 -10.11 -4.52 4.46
CA GLY A 198 -10.20 -5.01 3.09
C GLY A 198 -9.21 -6.15 2.80
N GLU A 199 -7.98 -6.07 3.29
CA GLU A 199 -6.97 -7.10 3.15
C GLU A 199 -7.32 -8.34 3.96
N ILE A 200 -7.77 -8.20 5.20
CA ILE A 200 -8.20 -9.33 6.03
C ILE A 200 -9.37 -10.07 5.37
N LEU A 201 -10.39 -9.34 4.92
CA LEU A 201 -11.54 -9.92 4.23
C LEU A 201 -11.14 -10.55 2.89
N GLY A 202 -10.34 -9.85 2.10
CA GLY A 202 -9.86 -10.29 0.79
C GLY A 202 -9.01 -11.55 0.86
N ILE A 203 -8.00 -11.58 1.73
CA ILE A 203 -7.13 -12.75 1.95
C ILE A 203 -7.94 -13.93 2.48
N SER A 204 -8.87 -13.70 3.41
CA SER A 204 -9.73 -14.76 3.95
C SER A 204 -10.64 -15.35 2.87
N ALA A 205 -11.30 -14.52 2.08
CA ALA A 205 -12.14 -14.95 0.96
C ALA A 205 -11.31 -15.68 -0.10
N ALA A 206 -10.14 -15.15 -0.48
CA ALA A 206 -9.23 -15.79 -1.41
C ALA A 206 -8.78 -17.17 -0.90
N LEU A 207 -8.42 -17.29 0.38
CA LEU A 207 -8.04 -18.58 0.98
C LEU A 207 -9.18 -19.59 0.91
N VAL A 208 -10.41 -19.18 1.24
CA VAL A 208 -11.59 -20.05 1.15
C VAL A 208 -11.80 -20.52 -0.30
N ILE A 209 -11.76 -19.61 -1.27
CA ILE A 209 -11.90 -19.93 -2.69
C ILE A 209 -10.79 -20.88 -3.14
N LEU A 210 -9.52 -20.60 -2.79
CA LEU A 210 -8.37 -21.43 -3.13
C LEU A 210 -8.51 -22.84 -2.56
N VAL A 211 -8.96 -22.98 -1.31
CA VAL A 211 -9.20 -24.29 -0.68
C VAL A 211 -10.32 -25.04 -1.41
N ILE A 212 -11.40 -24.36 -1.82
CA ILE A 212 -12.50 -24.96 -2.58
C ILE A 212 -12.01 -25.42 -3.97
N VAL A 213 -11.27 -24.58 -4.69
CA VAL A 213 -10.77 -24.85 -6.04
C VAL A 213 -9.76 -26.00 -6.04
N PHE A 214 -8.81 -26.00 -5.11
CA PHE A 214 -7.76 -27.01 -5.09
C PHE A 214 -8.14 -28.30 -4.36
N ALA A 215 -9.13 -28.24 -3.47
CA ALA A 215 -9.48 -29.30 -2.51
C ALA A 215 -8.26 -29.82 -1.71
N ALA A 216 -7.23 -28.98 -1.55
CA ALA A 216 -5.97 -29.29 -0.91
C ALA A 216 -5.39 -28.03 -0.24
N LEU A 217 -5.13 -28.12 1.06
CA LEU A 217 -4.67 -27.00 1.89
C LEU A 217 -3.26 -26.53 1.47
N VAL A 218 -2.37 -27.47 1.15
CA VAL A 218 -1.00 -27.14 0.75
C VAL A 218 -0.97 -26.45 -0.61
N ALA A 219 -1.77 -26.91 -1.57
CA ALA A 219 -1.90 -26.27 -2.87
C ALA A 219 -2.45 -24.84 -2.76
N ALA A 220 -3.41 -24.60 -1.86
CA ALA A 220 -3.97 -23.28 -1.59
C ALA A 220 -2.97 -22.33 -0.90
N GLY A 221 -2.07 -22.85 -0.06
CA GLY A 221 -1.08 -22.03 0.64
C GLY A 221 0.07 -21.51 -0.23
N ILE A 222 0.44 -22.23 -1.29
CA ILE A 222 1.56 -21.84 -2.17
C ILE A 222 1.33 -20.46 -2.83
N PRO A 223 0.17 -20.19 -3.47
CA PRO A 223 -0.13 -18.88 -4.03
C PRO A 223 -0.05 -17.73 -3.01
N VAL A 224 -0.61 -17.93 -1.82
CA VAL A 224 -0.61 -16.91 -0.76
C VAL A 224 0.81 -16.60 -0.28
N ILE A 225 1.61 -17.63 -0.02
CA ILE A 225 3.01 -17.46 0.39
C ILE A 225 3.79 -16.70 -0.68
N LEU A 226 3.59 -17.01 -1.96
CA LEU A 226 4.27 -16.32 -3.04
C LEU A 226 3.90 -14.84 -3.11
N ALA A 227 2.60 -14.53 -2.99
CA ALA A 227 2.13 -13.16 -2.98
C ALA A 227 2.77 -12.37 -1.83
N ILE A 228 2.76 -12.91 -0.61
CA ILE A 228 3.38 -12.30 0.57
C ILE A 228 4.88 -12.07 0.34
N VAL A 229 5.62 -13.07 -0.16
CA VAL A 229 7.05 -12.94 -0.46
C VAL A 229 7.30 -11.82 -1.48
N SER A 230 6.46 -11.72 -2.49
CA SER A 230 6.58 -10.71 -3.54
C SER A 230 6.31 -9.31 -3.01
N ILE A 231 5.29 -9.15 -2.18
CA ILE A 231 4.94 -7.91 -1.49
C ILE A 231 6.09 -7.46 -0.57
N MET A 232 6.61 -8.35 0.28
CA MET A 232 7.71 -8.05 1.19
C MET A 232 8.96 -7.55 0.47
N ILE A 233 9.35 -8.22 -0.62
CA ILE A 233 10.52 -7.82 -1.40
C ILE A 233 10.26 -6.48 -2.11
N SER A 234 9.04 -6.29 -2.61
CA SER A 234 8.64 -5.04 -3.26
C SER A 234 8.71 -3.86 -2.31
N PHE A 235 8.25 -4.00 -1.06
CA PHE A 235 8.43 -2.97 -0.04
C PHE A 235 9.89 -2.66 0.25
N GLY A 236 10.76 -3.67 0.32
CA GLY A 236 12.20 -3.45 0.46
C GLY A 236 12.81 -2.66 -0.71
N ILE A 237 12.38 -2.93 -1.95
CA ILE A 237 12.82 -2.16 -3.13
C ILE A 237 12.28 -0.73 -3.05
N THR A 238 11.00 -0.57 -2.72
CA THR A 238 10.34 0.73 -2.56
C THR A 238 10.99 1.58 -1.47
N ALA A 239 11.41 0.98 -0.35
CA ALA A 239 12.11 1.68 0.73
C ALA A 239 13.42 2.33 0.27
N VAL A 240 14.16 1.68 -0.66
CA VAL A 240 15.36 2.26 -1.27
C VAL A 240 15.00 3.38 -2.23
N LEU A 241 13.98 3.18 -3.06
CA LEU A 241 13.55 4.18 -4.05
C LEU A 241 12.95 5.43 -3.39
N GLY A 242 12.27 5.27 -2.26
CA GLY A 242 11.72 6.37 -1.44
C GLY A 242 12.78 7.25 -0.79
N GLN A 243 14.08 6.90 -0.87
CA GLN A 243 15.16 7.82 -0.47
C GLN A 243 15.55 8.79 -1.60
N ILE A 244 15.14 8.51 -2.83
CA ILE A 244 15.54 9.26 -4.03
C ILE A 244 14.35 10.02 -4.61
N TRP A 245 13.14 9.46 -4.49
CA TRP A 245 11.91 10.03 -5.00
C TRP A 245 10.86 10.12 -3.91
N ASP A 246 10.03 11.17 -3.99
CA ASP A 246 8.85 11.29 -3.16
C ASP A 246 7.76 10.34 -3.67
N LEU A 247 7.47 9.34 -2.86
CA LEU A 247 6.50 8.30 -3.18
C LEU A 247 5.21 8.58 -2.43
N SER A 248 4.11 8.69 -3.16
CA SER A 248 2.80 8.85 -2.53
C SER A 248 2.45 7.63 -1.66
N PHE A 249 1.81 7.84 -0.51
CA PHE A 249 1.40 6.76 0.40
C PHE A 249 0.58 5.66 -0.28
N PHE A 250 -0.20 6.01 -1.32
CA PHE A 250 -0.97 5.05 -2.12
C PHE A 250 -0.13 3.96 -2.80
N ILE A 251 1.20 4.12 -2.90
CA ILE A 251 2.09 3.08 -3.40
C ILE A 251 1.99 1.78 -2.59
N THR A 252 1.80 1.89 -1.28
CA THR A 252 1.66 0.74 -0.36
C THR A 252 0.44 -0.08 -0.74
N ASN A 253 -0.71 0.58 -0.92
CA ASN A 253 -1.98 -0.02 -1.31
C ASN A 253 -1.86 -0.69 -2.68
N MET A 254 -1.14 -0.06 -3.59
CA MET A 254 -0.92 -0.59 -4.92
C MET A 254 -0.06 -1.85 -4.89
N ILE A 255 1.00 -1.88 -4.07
CA ILE A 255 1.87 -3.05 -3.90
C ILE A 255 1.08 -4.22 -3.31
N THR A 256 0.28 -3.99 -2.27
CA THR A 256 -0.46 -5.07 -1.60
C THR A 256 -1.60 -5.58 -2.48
N MET A 257 -2.45 -4.70 -3.00
CA MET A 257 -3.60 -5.06 -3.83
C MET A 257 -3.18 -5.79 -5.11
N ILE A 258 -2.25 -5.21 -5.88
CA ILE A 258 -1.78 -5.85 -7.12
C ILE A 258 -0.95 -7.08 -6.79
N GLY A 259 -0.09 -7.04 -5.77
CA GLY A 259 0.76 -8.15 -5.37
C GLY A 259 -0.03 -9.39 -4.95
N LEU A 260 -1.12 -9.21 -4.21
CA LEU A 260 -2.04 -10.29 -3.88
C LEU A 260 -2.72 -10.83 -5.13
N ALA A 261 -3.28 -9.97 -5.98
CA ALA A 261 -3.99 -10.37 -7.19
C ALA A 261 -3.08 -11.17 -8.14
N VAL A 262 -1.98 -10.56 -8.61
CA VAL A 262 -1.10 -11.20 -9.60
C VAL A 262 -0.29 -12.33 -8.98
N GLY A 263 0.12 -12.20 -7.72
CA GLY A 263 0.88 -13.25 -7.02
C GLY A 263 0.07 -14.53 -6.87
N ILE A 264 -1.21 -14.42 -6.49
CA ILE A 264 -2.10 -15.57 -6.38
C ILE A 264 -2.39 -16.17 -7.76
N ASP A 265 -2.76 -15.34 -8.75
CA ASP A 265 -3.16 -15.80 -10.08
C ASP A 265 -2.02 -16.51 -10.81
N TYR A 266 -0.82 -15.91 -10.80
CA TYR A 266 0.35 -16.48 -11.45
C TYR A 266 0.77 -17.80 -10.80
N ALA A 267 0.70 -17.86 -9.47
CA ALA A 267 1.04 -19.08 -8.76
C ALA A 267 0.02 -20.19 -8.98
N LEU A 268 -1.28 -19.85 -8.94
CA LEU A 268 -2.37 -20.79 -9.21
C LEU A 268 -2.22 -21.42 -10.59
N PHE A 269 -1.92 -20.61 -11.60
CA PHE A 269 -1.79 -21.10 -12.97
C PHE A 269 -0.66 -22.12 -13.14
N VAL A 270 0.51 -21.85 -12.54
CA VAL A 270 1.66 -22.77 -12.59
C VAL A 270 1.43 -24.02 -11.74
N VAL A 271 0.84 -23.88 -10.54
CA VAL A 271 0.54 -24.99 -9.64
C VAL A 271 -0.47 -25.95 -10.26
N GLU A 272 -1.56 -25.42 -10.84
CA GLU A 272 -2.57 -26.30 -11.46
C GLU A 272 -2.01 -26.97 -12.71
N ARG A 273 -1.17 -26.28 -13.49
CA ARG A 273 -0.50 -26.92 -14.63
C ARG A 273 0.44 -28.05 -14.19
N TYR A 274 1.19 -27.85 -13.11
CA TYR A 274 2.02 -28.91 -12.53
C TYR A 274 1.16 -30.10 -12.09
N ARG A 275 0.04 -29.87 -11.40
CA ARG A 275 -0.88 -30.93 -10.96
C ARG A 275 -1.50 -31.66 -12.14
N GLU A 276 -1.88 -30.96 -13.19
CA GLU A 276 -2.38 -31.57 -14.44
C GLU A 276 -1.35 -32.54 -15.04
N GLU A 277 -0.08 -32.13 -15.14
CA GLU A 277 0.98 -32.99 -15.66
C GLU A 277 1.31 -34.16 -14.73
N ARG A 278 1.21 -33.99 -13.40
CA ARG A 278 1.28 -35.11 -12.45
C ARG A 278 0.12 -36.09 -12.62
N ARG A 279 -1.11 -35.61 -12.87
CA ARG A 279 -2.29 -36.47 -13.17
C ARG A 279 -2.10 -37.27 -14.45
N ARG A 280 -1.39 -36.73 -15.45
CA ARG A 280 -1.02 -37.44 -16.68
C ARG A 280 0.08 -38.50 -16.48
N GLY A 281 0.63 -38.63 -15.27
CA GLY A 281 1.63 -39.64 -14.93
C GLY A 281 3.09 -39.20 -15.10
N ARG A 282 3.36 -37.94 -15.43
CA ARG A 282 4.74 -37.44 -15.58
C ARG A 282 5.46 -37.44 -14.24
N ALA A 283 6.74 -37.81 -14.23
CA ALA A 283 7.60 -37.67 -13.06
C ALA A 283 7.69 -36.20 -12.59
N LYS A 284 7.94 -35.99 -11.30
CA LYS A 284 7.89 -34.68 -10.64
C LYS A 284 8.75 -33.62 -11.32
N THR A 285 10.01 -33.94 -11.63
CA THR A 285 10.94 -33.01 -12.28
C THR A 285 10.52 -32.68 -13.71
N ASP A 286 9.92 -33.64 -14.41
CA ASP A 286 9.46 -33.46 -15.79
C ASP A 286 8.18 -32.64 -15.83
N ALA A 287 7.25 -32.88 -14.89
CA ALA A 287 6.05 -32.08 -14.71
C ALA A 287 6.39 -30.61 -14.42
N ILE A 288 7.38 -30.34 -13.56
CA ILE A 288 7.87 -28.97 -13.31
C ILE A 288 8.49 -28.36 -14.57
N GLY A 289 9.29 -29.14 -15.31
CA GLY A 289 9.89 -28.68 -16.56
C GLY A 289 8.85 -28.33 -17.64
N VAL A 290 7.78 -29.12 -17.77
CA VAL A 290 6.68 -28.86 -18.71
C VAL A 290 5.86 -27.65 -18.27
N ALA A 291 5.47 -27.57 -17.00
CA ALA A 291 4.77 -26.40 -16.46
C ALA A 291 5.59 -25.11 -16.63
N GLY A 292 6.92 -25.19 -16.46
CA GLY A 292 7.85 -24.09 -16.73
C GLY A 292 7.89 -23.67 -18.21
N GLY A 293 7.77 -24.63 -19.14
CA GLY A 293 7.75 -24.35 -20.57
C GLY A 293 6.43 -23.77 -21.10
N THR A 294 5.33 -23.96 -20.37
CA THR A 294 3.98 -23.56 -20.80
C THR A 294 3.39 -22.48 -19.89
N ALA A 295 2.99 -22.84 -18.67
CA ALA A 295 2.30 -21.94 -17.73
C ALA A 295 3.21 -20.79 -17.29
N SER A 296 4.45 -21.07 -16.89
CA SER A 296 5.40 -20.02 -16.51
C SER A 296 5.75 -19.08 -17.67
N LYS A 297 5.75 -19.58 -18.92
CA LYS A 297 5.92 -18.75 -20.12
C LYS A 297 4.74 -17.80 -20.33
N ALA A 298 3.52 -18.30 -20.17
CA ALA A 298 2.31 -17.49 -20.24
C ALA A 298 2.27 -16.43 -19.14
N VAL A 299 2.66 -16.78 -17.91
CA VAL A 299 2.81 -15.82 -16.80
C VAL A 299 3.82 -14.73 -17.14
N ALA A 300 5.01 -15.09 -17.65
CA ALA A 300 6.02 -14.09 -18.02
C ALA A 300 5.50 -13.11 -19.09
N PHE A 301 4.74 -13.61 -20.07
CA PHE A 301 4.10 -12.78 -21.09
C PHE A 301 3.01 -11.88 -20.49
N SER A 302 2.13 -12.43 -19.65
CA SER A 302 1.09 -11.69 -18.94
C SER A 302 1.68 -10.58 -18.07
N GLY A 303 2.69 -10.89 -17.25
CA GLY A 303 3.36 -9.90 -16.42
C GLY A 303 4.02 -8.79 -17.24
N ALA A 304 4.66 -9.13 -18.37
CA ALA A 304 5.21 -8.13 -19.28
C ALA A 304 4.11 -7.21 -19.85
N THR A 305 2.94 -7.75 -20.21
CA THR A 305 1.82 -6.92 -20.69
C THR A 305 1.28 -5.99 -19.61
N VAL A 306 1.19 -6.44 -18.35
CA VAL A 306 0.76 -5.61 -17.22
C VAL A 306 1.77 -4.49 -16.97
N VAL A 307 3.06 -4.80 -16.93
CA VAL A 307 4.13 -3.79 -16.79
C VAL A 307 4.07 -2.75 -17.90
N LEU A 308 3.92 -3.18 -19.16
CA LEU A 308 3.80 -2.24 -20.29
C LEU A 308 2.56 -1.36 -20.19
N ALA A 309 1.43 -1.88 -19.72
CA ALA A 309 0.22 -1.09 -19.50
C ALA A 309 0.43 -0.05 -18.38
N LEU A 310 1.02 -0.46 -17.25
CA LEU A 310 1.35 0.42 -16.13
C LEU A 310 2.36 1.49 -16.50
N MET A 311 3.27 1.21 -17.45
CA MET A 311 4.21 2.22 -17.94
C MET A 311 3.51 3.45 -18.55
N GLY A 312 2.29 3.29 -19.08
CA GLY A 312 1.50 4.42 -19.59
C GLY A 312 1.15 5.45 -18.51
N MET A 313 1.07 5.04 -17.24
CA MET A 313 0.77 5.93 -16.12
C MET A 313 1.92 6.92 -15.83
N PHE A 314 3.17 6.60 -16.21
CA PHE A 314 4.29 7.55 -16.10
C PHE A 314 4.17 8.76 -17.05
N LEU A 315 3.29 8.70 -18.05
CA LEU A 315 3.01 9.84 -18.93
C LEU A 315 2.21 10.93 -18.21
N LEU A 316 1.51 10.60 -17.12
CA LEU A 316 0.77 11.57 -16.33
C LEU A 316 1.75 12.38 -15.47
N PRO A 317 1.69 13.72 -15.53
CA PRO A 317 2.68 14.57 -14.88
C PRO A 317 2.38 14.81 -13.39
N ALA A 318 2.03 13.79 -12.62
CA ALA A 318 1.84 13.88 -11.17
C ALA A 318 2.56 12.76 -10.42
N SER A 319 3.14 13.09 -9.26
CA SER A 319 3.91 12.16 -8.41
C SER A 319 3.09 10.95 -8.01
N ILE A 320 1.81 11.14 -7.67
CA ILE A 320 0.88 10.07 -7.30
C ILE A 320 0.80 8.97 -8.36
N PHE A 321 0.57 9.33 -9.63
CA PHE A 321 0.49 8.35 -10.72
C PHE A 321 1.83 7.65 -10.96
N ARG A 322 2.96 8.37 -10.87
CA ARG A 322 4.28 7.75 -11.01
C ARG A 322 4.58 6.77 -9.87
N ALA A 323 4.22 7.10 -8.63
CA ALA A 323 4.38 6.23 -7.48
C ALA A 323 3.52 4.97 -7.61
N LEU A 324 2.25 5.11 -7.99
CA LEU A 324 1.36 3.99 -8.27
C LEU A 324 1.91 3.07 -9.37
N ALA A 325 2.35 3.64 -10.49
CA ALA A 325 2.94 2.90 -11.60
C ALA A 325 4.19 2.12 -11.16
N LEU A 326 5.04 2.76 -10.35
CA LEU A 326 6.27 2.19 -9.82
C LEU A 326 5.98 1.02 -8.87
N GLY A 327 5.11 1.21 -7.88
CA GLY A 327 4.74 0.15 -6.93
C GLY A 327 4.14 -1.08 -7.62
N ALA A 328 3.18 -0.86 -8.53
CA ALA A 328 2.57 -1.93 -9.30
C ALA A 328 3.60 -2.67 -10.19
N THR A 329 4.48 -1.92 -10.87
CA THR A 329 5.50 -2.50 -11.74
C THR A 329 6.49 -3.36 -10.95
N ILE A 330 6.98 -2.86 -9.81
CA ILE A 330 7.91 -3.59 -8.94
C ILE A 330 7.27 -4.91 -8.50
N VAL A 331 6.05 -4.86 -7.94
CA VAL A 331 5.43 -6.07 -7.39
C VAL A 331 5.08 -7.10 -8.46
N VAL A 332 4.66 -6.66 -9.65
CA VAL A 332 4.43 -7.57 -10.78
C VAL A 332 5.72 -8.24 -11.22
N LEU A 333 6.82 -7.48 -11.36
CA LEU A 333 8.12 -8.04 -11.75
C LEU A 333 8.63 -9.06 -10.73
N VAL A 334 8.56 -8.73 -9.43
CA VAL A 334 8.95 -9.64 -8.36
C VAL A 334 8.06 -10.89 -8.36
N SER A 335 6.76 -10.74 -8.56
CA SER A 335 5.80 -11.87 -8.60
C SER A 335 6.05 -12.80 -9.78
N VAL A 336 6.39 -12.25 -10.95
CA VAL A 336 6.82 -13.05 -12.11
C VAL A 336 8.11 -13.80 -11.78
N LEU A 337 9.13 -13.12 -11.24
CA LEU A 337 10.39 -13.77 -10.87
C LEU A 337 10.19 -14.89 -9.83
N ALA A 338 9.35 -14.66 -8.82
CA ALA A 338 8.98 -15.66 -7.83
C ALA A 338 8.26 -16.84 -8.48
N THR A 339 7.35 -16.58 -9.42
CA THR A 339 6.63 -17.63 -10.15
C THR A 339 7.56 -18.47 -11.02
N LEU A 340 8.55 -17.85 -11.66
CA LEU A 340 9.52 -18.53 -12.53
C LEU A 340 10.58 -19.33 -11.76
N THR A 341 10.83 -19.00 -10.48
CA THR A 341 11.95 -19.57 -9.70
C THR A 341 11.52 -20.23 -8.40
N LEU A 342 10.82 -19.51 -7.53
CA LEU A 342 10.41 -19.96 -6.20
C LEU A 342 9.39 -21.09 -6.29
N ILE A 343 8.36 -20.99 -7.16
CA ILE A 343 7.36 -22.05 -7.29
C ILE A 343 8.00 -23.38 -7.71
N PRO A 344 8.79 -23.47 -8.80
CA PRO A 344 9.48 -24.71 -9.16
C PRO A 344 10.32 -25.30 -8.02
N ALA A 345 10.99 -24.47 -7.22
CA ALA A 345 11.77 -24.91 -6.06
C ALA A 345 10.87 -25.49 -4.94
N VAL A 346 9.77 -24.81 -4.62
CA VAL A 346 8.80 -25.24 -3.60
C VAL A 346 8.10 -26.54 -4.03
N LEU A 347 7.65 -26.62 -5.29
CA LEU A 347 7.08 -27.84 -5.88
C LEU A 347 8.09 -29.00 -5.87
N SER A 348 9.36 -28.70 -6.10
CA SER A 348 10.45 -29.68 -6.02
C SER A 348 10.71 -30.20 -4.60
N LEU A 349 10.36 -29.48 -3.54
CA LEU A 349 10.44 -30.02 -2.17
C LEU A 349 9.17 -30.76 -1.78
N LEU A 350 8.01 -30.19 -2.08
CA LEU A 350 6.70 -30.74 -1.71
C LEU A 350 6.39 -32.04 -2.46
N GLY A 351 6.66 -32.09 -3.76
CA GLY A 351 6.24 -33.20 -4.62
C GLY A 351 4.75 -33.49 -4.49
N ASP A 352 4.39 -34.74 -4.22
CA ASP A 352 3.00 -35.19 -4.14
C ASP A 352 2.31 -34.82 -2.82
N LYS A 353 3.05 -34.23 -1.86
CA LYS A 353 2.45 -33.69 -0.63
C LYS A 353 1.59 -32.45 -0.90
N ILE A 354 1.65 -31.90 -2.11
CA ILE A 354 0.84 -30.74 -2.52
C ILE A 354 -0.67 -30.98 -2.42
N ASP A 355 -1.12 -32.24 -2.56
CA ASP A 355 -2.55 -32.59 -2.47
C ASP A 355 -3.03 -32.88 -1.04
N TRP A 356 -2.17 -32.72 -0.03
CA TRP A 356 -2.57 -32.93 1.35
C TRP A 356 -3.77 -32.04 1.73
N PRO A 357 -4.81 -32.59 2.40
CA PRO A 357 -4.88 -33.90 3.07
C PRO A 357 -5.25 -35.10 2.19
N ARG A 358 -5.72 -34.90 0.96
CA ARG A 358 -6.02 -35.99 0.01
C ARG A 358 -4.73 -36.45 -0.67
N ARG A 359 -4.07 -37.48 -0.11
CA ARG A 359 -2.94 -38.12 -0.78
C ARG A 359 -3.42 -38.81 -2.06
N ARG A 360 -3.26 -38.15 -3.20
CA ARG A 360 -3.61 -38.71 -4.51
C ARG A 360 -2.43 -39.53 -5.01
N ASN A 361 -2.63 -40.82 -5.21
CA ASN A 361 -1.61 -41.69 -5.77
C ASN A 361 -1.58 -41.49 -7.29
N TYR A 362 -0.73 -40.58 -7.76
CA TYR A 362 -0.62 -40.22 -9.17
C TYR A 362 -0.26 -41.41 -10.08
N GLU A 363 0.52 -42.37 -9.59
CA GLU A 363 0.88 -43.57 -10.34
C GLU A 363 -0.31 -44.52 -10.52
N ALA A 364 -1.18 -44.64 -9.51
CA ALA A 364 -2.41 -45.42 -9.62
C ALA A 364 -3.43 -44.74 -10.54
N TYR A 365 -3.59 -43.42 -10.42
CA TYR A 365 -4.51 -42.63 -11.24
C TYR A 365 -4.14 -42.68 -12.73
N ALA A 366 -2.86 -42.51 -13.05
CA ALA A 366 -2.37 -42.60 -14.43
C ALA A 366 -2.56 -43.99 -15.02
N LYS A 367 -2.38 -45.07 -14.24
CA LYS A 367 -2.64 -46.45 -14.69
C LYS A 367 -4.11 -46.73 -14.95
N GLU A 368 -5.00 -46.20 -14.11
CA GLU A 368 -6.45 -46.37 -14.23
C GLU A 368 -7.03 -45.64 -15.46
N HIS A 369 -6.48 -44.48 -15.82
CA HIS A 369 -6.95 -43.65 -16.93
C HIS A 369 -6.10 -43.77 -18.20
N ALA A 370 -5.13 -44.69 -18.23
CA ALA A 370 -4.27 -44.93 -19.40
C ALA A 370 -5.04 -45.47 -20.62
N ALA A 371 -6.23 -46.04 -20.41
CA ALA A 371 -7.08 -46.58 -21.49
C ALA A 371 -7.89 -45.49 -22.23
N ASP A 372 -8.09 -44.31 -21.62
CA ASP A 372 -8.97 -43.26 -22.13
C ASP A 372 -8.24 -42.16 -22.93
N ASP A 373 -6.89 -42.15 -22.92
CA ASP A 373 -6.08 -41.17 -23.66
C ASP A 373 -4.96 -41.85 -24.48
N PRO A 374 -5.19 -42.16 -25.77
CA PRO A 374 -4.22 -42.86 -26.62
C PRO A 374 -2.96 -42.03 -26.93
N HIS A 375 -2.92 -40.74 -26.59
CA HIS A 375 -1.72 -39.91 -26.79
C HIS A 375 -0.70 -40.00 -25.64
N ASN A 376 -1.00 -40.73 -24.56
CA ASN A 376 -0.12 -40.79 -23.38
C ASN A 376 1.11 -41.71 -23.56
N LEU A 377 1.15 -42.54 -24.63
CA LEU A 377 2.25 -43.50 -24.86
C LEU A 377 3.30 -43.06 -25.90
N GLU A 378 3.05 -42.00 -26.69
CA GLU A 378 3.96 -41.62 -27.81
C GLU A 378 4.99 -40.52 -27.50
N LEU A 379 5.00 -39.93 -26.30
CA LEU A 379 6.01 -38.92 -25.93
C LEU A 379 7.12 -39.45 -25.01
N VAL A 380 7.22 -40.77 -24.86
CA VAL A 380 8.44 -41.42 -24.36
C VAL A 380 9.41 -41.53 -25.53
N TYR A 381 10.37 -40.60 -25.59
CA TYR A 381 11.48 -40.54 -26.56
C TYR A 381 11.09 -40.25 -28.02
N LYS A 382 11.03 -38.96 -28.38
CA LYS A 382 11.66 -38.44 -29.60
C LYS A 382 11.82 -36.92 -29.56
N GLY A 383 13.08 -36.49 -29.43
CA GLY A 383 13.60 -35.20 -29.89
C GLY A 383 13.33 -33.99 -29.00
N PHE A 384 14.30 -33.64 -28.16
CA PHE A 384 15.00 -32.34 -28.17
C PHE A 384 16.33 -32.47 -27.43
#